data_AF-A0A2Z6IIR8-F1
#
_entry.id   AF-A0A2Z6IIR8-F1
#
_cell.length_a   1.000
_cell.length_b   1.000
_cell.length_c   1.000
_cell.angle_alpha   90.00
_cell.angle_beta   90.00
_cell.angle_gamma   90.00
#
_symmetry.space_group_name_H-M   'P 1'
#
loop_
_entity.id
_entity.type
_entity.pdbx_description
1 polymer ?
#
loop_
_entity_poly.entity_id
_entity_poly.type
_entity_poly.pdbx_seq_one_letter_code
_entity_poly.pdbx_strand_id
1 'polypeptide(L)'
;MIKGLAITPPVIGRIAIGKVVEKNGKRLPEKDDAFTITTQVQQKGEWILHPLHNTLLAQQEGGKLRSIPVNLLFNDPDLNLRAEYSLFDRKTGRPLCVGNGEVARRSTQDGFKSIGCPGPQNCVLGAELGCKPYGRLNVQIEGQEDDLGSFMFRTTGYNSIRTLAARLQYLNAISGGRARYLPLSLKLRAKSTTQSHRAPVYYVDIVIRDGIDSQQVLIQAKERADQSMEAMDALEAAAKQGFSNGAFEETEDEGIEVVEEFFPMQQEDQQVEDLPAMTAMETRRVG
;
A
#
# COMPACT_ATOMS: atom_id res chain seq x y z
N MET A 1 -19.96 -22.36 -3.71
CA MET A 1 -19.10 -21.26 -3.21
C MET A 1 -18.75 -21.53 -1.76
N ILE A 2 -17.47 -21.40 -1.39
CA ILE A 2 -17.04 -21.46 0.02
C ILE A 2 -17.60 -20.23 0.72
N LYS A 3 -18.43 -20.44 1.76
CA LYS A 3 -18.90 -19.34 2.62
C LYS A 3 -17.71 -18.82 3.41
N GLY A 4 -17.53 -17.50 3.49
CA GLY A 4 -16.40 -16.92 4.22
C GLY A 4 -15.15 -16.65 3.37
N LEU A 5 -15.18 -16.90 2.06
CA LEU A 5 -14.04 -16.65 1.16
C LEU A 5 -14.15 -15.25 0.54
N ALA A 6 -13.31 -14.30 0.95
CA ALA A 6 -13.24 -13.01 0.28
C ALA A 6 -12.90 -13.22 -1.20
N ILE A 7 -13.66 -12.58 -2.10
CA ILE A 7 -13.37 -12.57 -3.52
C ILE A 7 -12.84 -11.18 -3.84
N THR A 8 -11.54 -11.10 -4.06
CA THR A 8 -10.82 -9.88 -4.40
C THR A 8 -10.44 -9.89 -5.89
N PRO A 9 -10.15 -8.73 -6.50
CA PRO A 9 -9.62 -8.69 -7.86
C PRO A 9 -8.39 -9.59 -8.01
N PRO A 10 -8.30 -10.41 -9.07
CA PRO A 10 -7.13 -11.25 -9.33
C PRO A 10 -5.86 -10.40 -9.34
N VAL A 11 -4.97 -10.63 -8.39
CA VAL A 11 -3.65 -10.00 -8.38
C VAL A 11 -2.76 -10.78 -9.33
N ILE A 12 -2.00 -10.10 -10.17
CA ILE A 12 -1.01 -10.67 -11.11
C ILE A 12 0.41 -10.16 -10.83
N GLY A 13 0.53 -9.09 -10.04
CA GLY A 13 1.81 -8.53 -9.63
C GLY A 13 1.69 -7.53 -8.49
N ARG A 14 2.84 -7.05 -8.03
CA ARG A 14 2.96 -6.11 -6.92
C ARG A 14 3.56 -4.80 -7.40
N ILE A 15 3.16 -3.70 -6.76
CA ILE A 15 3.84 -2.41 -6.84
C ILE A 15 4.39 -2.13 -5.43
N ALA A 16 5.66 -1.76 -5.32
CA ALA A 16 6.32 -1.41 -4.07
C ALA A 16 7.07 -0.08 -4.20
N ILE A 17 7.30 0.61 -3.07
CA ILE A 17 8.14 1.83 -2.96
C ILE A 17 9.23 1.66 -1.89
N GLY A 18 9.89 0.51 -1.95
CA GLY A 18 10.82 0.03 -0.93
C GLY A 18 11.42 -1.31 -1.34
N LYS A 19 12.55 -1.64 -0.75
CA LYS A 19 13.24 -2.92 -0.94
C LYS A 19 13.64 -3.49 0.41
N VAL A 20 13.81 -4.81 0.48
CA VAL A 20 14.40 -5.45 1.65
C VAL A 20 15.91 -5.46 1.44
N VAL A 21 16.67 -4.90 2.38
CA VAL A 21 18.13 -4.90 2.39
C VAL A 21 18.64 -5.74 3.55
N GLU A 22 19.75 -6.44 3.36
CA GLU A 22 20.44 -7.10 4.45
C GLU A 22 21.45 -6.14 5.09
N LYS A 23 21.29 -5.86 6.38
CA LYS A 23 22.24 -5.08 7.19
C LYS A 23 22.56 -5.88 8.44
N ASN A 24 23.85 -6.18 8.67
CA ASN A 24 24.33 -6.93 9.83
C ASN A 24 23.65 -8.31 10.01
N GLY A 25 23.44 -9.05 8.91
CA GLY A 25 22.77 -10.36 8.95
C GLY A 25 21.26 -10.31 9.23
N LYS A 26 20.65 -9.11 9.23
CA LYS A 26 19.21 -8.91 9.38
C LYS A 26 18.62 -8.32 8.11
N ARG A 27 17.51 -8.89 7.63
CA ARG A 27 16.70 -8.34 6.54
C ARG A 27 15.84 -7.19 7.07
N LEU A 28 16.04 -5.99 6.53
CA LEU A 28 15.34 -4.78 6.95
C LEU A 28 14.65 -4.12 5.74
N PRO A 29 13.41 -3.65 5.88
CA PRO A 29 12.78 -2.85 4.84
C PRO A 29 13.44 -1.46 4.78
N GLU A 30 13.87 -1.08 3.59
CA GLU A 30 14.40 0.23 3.26
C GLU A 30 13.41 0.94 2.33
N LYS A 31 13.02 2.17 2.70
CA LYS A 31 12.20 3.00 1.81
C LYS A 31 13.03 3.36 0.59
N ASP A 32 12.48 3.09 -0.58
CA ASP A 32 13.12 3.42 -1.84
C ASP A 32 12.51 4.70 -2.38
N ASP A 33 13.28 5.38 -3.21
CA ASP A 33 12.83 6.53 -3.97
C ASP A 33 12.42 6.11 -5.38
N ALA A 34 12.04 4.86 -5.62
CA ALA A 34 11.48 4.43 -6.89
C ALA A 34 10.39 3.39 -6.67
N PHE A 35 9.53 3.24 -7.67
CA PHE A 35 8.65 2.10 -7.75
C PHE A 35 9.41 0.85 -8.19
N THR A 36 9.00 -0.30 -7.66
CA THR A 36 9.36 -1.61 -8.19
C THR A 36 8.08 -2.34 -8.58
N ILE A 37 8.06 -2.96 -9.76
CA ILE A 37 6.95 -3.78 -10.22
C ILE A 37 7.44 -5.22 -10.30
N THR A 38 6.79 -6.11 -9.57
CA THR A 38 7.19 -7.52 -9.49
C THR A 38 6.04 -8.44 -9.84
N THR A 39 6.36 -9.68 -10.19
CA THR A 39 5.38 -10.76 -10.24
C THR A 39 4.97 -11.15 -8.80
N GLN A 40 4.12 -12.17 -8.68
CA GLN A 40 3.80 -12.83 -7.42
C GLN A 40 4.70 -14.04 -7.13
N VAL A 41 5.84 -14.15 -7.82
CA VAL A 41 6.78 -15.25 -7.61
C VAL A 41 8.02 -14.71 -6.91
N GLN A 42 8.41 -15.38 -5.84
CA GLN A 42 9.72 -15.20 -5.22
C GLN A 42 10.70 -16.28 -5.68
N GLN A 43 11.95 -15.89 -5.89
CA GLN A 43 13.06 -16.81 -6.07
C GLN A 43 14.15 -16.47 -5.06
N LYS A 44 14.55 -17.43 -4.22
CA LYS A 44 15.56 -17.24 -3.16
C LYS A 44 15.24 -16.06 -2.22
N GLY A 45 13.97 -15.81 -1.94
CA GLY A 45 13.51 -14.74 -1.05
C GLY A 45 13.46 -13.34 -1.68
N GLU A 46 13.70 -13.22 -2.99
CA GLU A 46 13.54 -11.98 -3.75
C GLU A 46 12.39 -12.10 -4.75
N TRP A 47 11.64 -11.01 -4.89
CA TRP A 47 10.56 -10.91 -5.87
C TRP A 47 11.11 -10.81 -7.29
N ILE A 48 10.59 -11.65 -8.20
CA ILE A 48 10.97 -11.58 -9.60
C ILE A 48 10.36 -10.31 -10.23
N LEU A 49 11.19 -9.51 -10.91
CA LEU A 49 10.71 -8.32 -11.61
C LEU A 49 9.68 -8.68 -12.68
N HIS A 50 8.60 -7.90 -12.75
CA HIS A 50 7.63 -8.03 -13.82
C HIS A 50 8.21 -7.44 -15.12
N PRO A 51 7.95 -8.00 -16.31
CA PRO A 51 8.44 -7.44 -17.58
C PRO A 51 8.12 -5.95 -17.77
N LEU A 52 6.93 -5.51 -17.33
CA LEU A 52 6.52 -4.11 -17.35
C LEU A 52 7.45 -3.17 -16.57
N HIS A 53 8.16 -3.67 -15.55
CA HIS A 53 9.12 -2.85 -14.79
C HIS A 53 10.17 -2.25 -15.72
N ASN A 54 10.85 -3.09 -16.50
CA ASN A 54 11.92 -2.66 -17.38
C ASN A 54 11.38 -1.82 -18.55
N THR A 55 10.22 -2.21 -19.10
CA THR A 55 9.56 -1.46 -20.17
C THR A 55 9.23 -0.04 -19.75
N LEU A 56 8.65 0.15 -18.56
CA LEU A 56 8.28 1.47 -18.04
C LEU A 56 9.50 2.26 -17.56
N LEU A 57 10.51 1.59 -17.00
CA LEU A 57 11.76 2.22 -16.59
C LEU A 57 12.50 2.82 -17.78
N ALA A 58 12.54 2.11 -18.92
CA ALA A 58 13.16 2.59 -20.15
C ALA A 58 12.51 3.85 -20.74
N GLN A 59 11.27 4.15 -20.34
CA GLN A 59 10.52 5.35 -20.76
C GLN A 59 10.76 6.55 -19.82
N GLN A 60 11.59 6.41 -18.79
CA GLN A 60 11.82 7.45 -17.79
C GLN A 60 13.29 7.84 -17.69
N GLU A 61 13.52 9.14 -17.55
CA GLU A 61 14.85 9.69 -17.36
C GLU A 61 15.35 9.44 -15.93
N GLY A 62 16.67 9.27 -15.78
CA GLY A 62 17.31 9.16 -14.46
C GLY A 62 17.33 7.75 -13.85
N GLY A 63 16.95 6.72 -14.60
CA GLY A 63 17.12 5.31 -14.19
C GLY A 63 16.29 4.90 -12.97
N LYS A 64 15.23 5.66 -12.66
CA LYS A 64 14.30 5.37 -11.55
C LYS A 64 12.87 5.46 -12.04
N LEU A 65 12.07 4.44 -11.73
CA LEU A 65 10.64 4.43 -12.03
C LEU A 65 9.90 5.31 -11.01
N ARG A 66 9.47 6.51 -11.41
CA ARG A 66 8.79 7.50 -10.55
C ARG A 66 7.32 7.68 -10.88
N SER A 67 6.90 7.18 -12.03
CA SER A 67 5.52 7.22 -12.51
C SER A 67 5.11 5.86 -13.06
N ILE A 68 3.87 5.41 -12.85
CA ILE A 68 3.32 4.21 -13.48
C ILE A 68 1.99 4.61 -14.12
N PRO A 69 1.82 4.45 -15.46
CA PRO A 69 0.54 4.66 -16.10
C PRO A 69 -0.45 3.57 -15.67
N VAL A 70 -1.60 3.97 -15.13
CA VAL A 70 -2.57 3.03 -14.56
C VAL A 70 -4.01 3.35 -14.95
N ASN A 71 -4.85 2.32 -14.95
CA ASN A 71 -6.31 2.41 -14.99
C ASN A 71 -6.90 1.84 -13.69
N LEU A 72 -8.06 2.35 -13.28
CA LEU A 72 -8.81 1.76 -12.17
C LEU A 72 -9.58 0.53 -12.66
N LEU A 73 -9.90 -0.38 -11.74
CA LEU A 73 -10.77 -1.52 -12.04
C LEU A 73 -12.24 -1.13 -11.97
N PHE A 74 -12.57 -0.16 -11.10
CA PHE A 74 -13.93 0.25 -10.79
C PHE A 74 -14.03 1.78 -10.81
N ASN A 75 -15.23 2.33 -10.98
CA ASN A 75 -15.49 3.75 -10.74
C ASN A 75 -15.56 4.04 -9.23
N ASP A 76 -16.11 3.11 -8.44
CA ASP A 76 -16.18 3.21 -7.00
C ASP A 76 -14.77 3.25 -6.36
N PRO A 77 -14.40 4.34 -5.67
CA PRO A 77 -13.10 4.47 -5.01
C PRO A 77 -12.80 3.34 -4.02
N ASP A 78 -13.79 2.88 -3.27
CA ASP A 78 -13.59 1.96 -2.14
C ASP A 78 -13.36 0.52 -2.62
N LEU A 79 -13.75 0.21 -3.86
CA LEU A 79 -13.41 -1.06 -4.51
C LEU A 79 -11.97 -1.11 -5.01
N ASN A 80 -11.39 0.05 -5.34
CA ASN A 80 -10.01 0.15 -5.80
C ASN A 80 -9.02 0.23 -4.63
N LEU A 81 -9.29 1.12 -3.65
CA LEU A 81 -8.46 1.31 -2.45
C LEU A 81 -9.22 0.89 -1.20
N ARG A 82 -8.79 -0.21 -0.59
CA ARG A 82 -9.30 -0.67 0.70
C ARG A 82 -8.35 -0.20 1.79
N ALA A 83 -8.85 0.58 2.74
CA ALA A 83 -8.06 1.18 3.81
C ALA A 83 -8.71 0.94 5.17
N GLU A 84 -8.05 0.14 6.01
CA GLU A 84 -8.59 -0.32 7.30
C GLU A 84 -7.50 -0.28 8.37
N TYR A 85 -7.88 -0.36 9.64
CA TYR A 85 -6.97 -0.67 10.72
C TYR A 85 -6.82 -2.19 10.84
N SER A 86 -5.61 -2.69 10.64
CA SER A 86 -5.31 -4.11 10.67
C SER A 86 -4.28 -4.46 11.74
N LEU A 87 -4.48 -5.64 12.32
CA LEU A 87 -3.55 -6.29 13.22
C LEU A 87 -3.35 -7.73 12.74
N PHE A 88 -2.10 -8.13 12.58
CA PHE A 88 -1.72 -9.49 12.15
C PHE A 88 -0.96 -10.21 13.26
N ASP A 89 -1.12 -11.53 13.32
CA ASP A 89 -0.29 -12.41 14.11
C ASP A 89 1.10 -12.50 13.49
N ARG A 90 2.13 -12.11 14.24
CA ARG A 90 3.50 -12.01 13.71
C ARG A 90 4.14 -13.36 13.35
N LYS A 91 3.62 -14.47 13.88
CA LYS A 91 4.18 -15.80 13.63
C LYS A 91 3.52 -16.46 12.42
N THR A 92 2.21 -16.30 12.30
CA THR A 92 1.39 -17.01 11.32
C THR A 92 1.00 -16.15 10.11
N GLY A 93 1.19 -14.83 10.17
CA GLY A 93 0.72 -13.93 9.13
C GLY A 93 -0.78 -13.67 9.16
N ARG A 94 -1.54 -14.38 9.99
CA ARG A 94 -3.00 -14.34 9.96
C ARG A 94 -3.55 -13.03 10.53
N PRO A 95 -4.55 -12.41 9.91
CA PRO A 95 -5.24 -11.26 10.48
C PRO A 95 -5.95 -11.64 11.78
N LEU A 96 -5.62 -10.90 12.85
CA LEU A 96 -6.23 -11.03 14.17
C LEU A 96 -7.41 -10.07 14.35
N CYS A 97 -7.32 -8.87 13.76
CA CYS A 97 -8.34 -7.85 13.89
C CYS A 97 -8.28 -6.91 12.70
N VAL A 98 -9.42 -6.63 12.07
CA VAL A 98 -9.57 -5.65 10.99
C VAL A 98 -10.76 -4.76 11.32
N GLY A 99 -10.59 -3.44 11.27
CA GLY A 99 -11.65 -2.50 11.63
C GLY A 99 -11.50 -1.13 11.01
N ASN A 100 -12.53 -0.30 11.16
CA ASN A 100 -12.62 1.01 10.49
C ASN A 100 -12.55 2.20 11.46
N GLY A 101 -12.25 1.97 12.75
CA GLY A 101 -12.27 3.02 13.77
C GLY A 101 -13.64 3.25 14.41
N GLU A 102 -14.63 2.43 14.08
CA GLU A 102 -15.90 2.33 14.79
C GLU A 102 -16.20 0.88 15.19
N VAL A 103 -16.09 -0.04 14.23
CA VAL A 103 -16.28 -1.47 14.40
C VAL A 103 -15.08 -2.25 13.87
N ALA A 104 -14.83 -3.43 14.46
CA ALA A 104 -13.84 -4.36 13.99
C ALA A 104 -14.36 -5.80 13.97
N ARG A 105 -13.85 -6.58 13.03
CA ARG A 105 -13.93 -8.04 13.00
C ARG A 105 -12.67 -8.59 13.65
N ARG A 106 -12.82 -9.30 14.77
CA ARG A 106 -11.72 -9.86 15.56
C ARG A 106 -11.77 -11.38 15.58
N SER A 107 -10.62 -12.01 15.35
CA SER A 107 -10.40 -13.44 15.55
C SER A 107 -10.36 -13.77 17.04
N THR A 108 -11.18 -14.75 17.45
CA THR A 108 -11.25 -15.26 18.82
C THR A 108 -11.23 -16.78 18.79
N GLN A 109 -11.12 -17.42 19.95
CA GLN A 109 -11.17 -18.90 20.05
C GLN A 109 -12.52 -19.47 19.55
N ASP A 110 -13.61 -18.69 19.63
CA ASP A 110 -14.94 -19.08 19.15
C ASP A 110 -15.19 -18.65 17.68
N GLY A 111 -14.15 -18.28 16.94
CA GLY A 111 -14.26 -17.71 15.60
C GLY A 111 -14.32 -16.18 15.60
N PHE A 112 -14.90 -15.58 14.55
CA PHE A 112 -14.88 -14.13 14.35
C PHE A 112 -16.02 -13.42 15.08
N LYS A 113 -15.69 -12.37 15.84
CA LYS A 113 -16.68 -11.52 16.53
C LYS A 113 -16.61 -10.08 16.02
N SER A 114 -17.78 -9.44 15.94
CA SER A 114 -17.87 -7.99 15.72
C SER A 114 -17.80 -7.27 17.06
N ILE A 115 -16.93 -6.27 17.16
CA ILE A 115 -16.66 -5.52 18.38
C ILE A 115 -16.48 -4.03 18.07
N GLY A 116 -16.56 -3.18 19.10
CA GLY A 116 -16.18 -1.77 18.97
C GLY A 116 -14.69 -1.60 18.67
N CYS A 117 -14.36 -0.67 17.78
CA CYS A 117 -12.99 -0.35 17.39
C CYS A 117 -12.72 1.13 17.68
N PRO A 118 -12.11 1.51 18.81
CA PRO A 118 -11.83 2.92 19.10
C PRO A 118 -10.61 3.48 18.33
N GLY A 119 -10.16 2.77 17.30
CA GLY A 119 -8.92 3.03 16.57
C GLY A 119 -7.66 2.48 17.27
N PRO A 120 -6.51 2.46 16.60
CA PRO A 120 -5.31 1.78 17.09
C PRO A 120 -4.76 2.31 18.41
N GLN A 121 -4.78 3.63 18.61
CA GLN A 121 -4.19 4.27 19.79
C GLN A 121 -5.02 4.04 21.07
N ASN A 122 -6.33 3.91 20.93
CA ASN A 122 -7.26 3.77 22.05
C ASN A 122 -7.70 2.32 22.26
N CYS A 123 -7.21 1.39 21.44
CA CYS A 123 -7.50 -0.04 21.55
C CYS A 123 -6.35 -0.73 22.28
N VAL A 124 -6.60 -1.34 23.44
CA VAL A 124 -5.56 -2.05 24.25
C VAL A 124 -4.76 -3.03 23.39
N LEU A 125 -5.46 -3.91 22.66
CA LEU A 125 -4.84 -4.86 21.73
C LEU A 125 -4.04 -4.17 20.63
N GLY A 126 -4.55 -3.04 20.13
CA GLY A 126 -3.91 -2.29 19.06
C GLY A 126 -2.63 -1.60 19.52
N ALA A 127 -2.63 -1.02 20.71
CA ALA A 127 -1.49 -0.38 21.34
C ALA A 127 -0.38 -1.39 21.68
N GLU A 128 -0.75 -2.57 22.20
CA GLU A 128 0.21 -3.61 22.60
C GLU A 128 0.80 -4.37 21.42
N LEU A 129 -0.04 -4.78 20.46
CA LEU A 129 0.39 -5.67 19.37
C LEU A 129 0.74 -4.94 18.07
N GLY A 130 0.44 -3.64 17.98
CA GLY A 130 0.82 -2.77 16.87
C GLY A 130 -0.16 -2.77 15.71
N CYS A 131 -1.45 -2.58 15.99
CA CYS A 131 -2.47 -2.32 14.97
C CYS A 131 -2.14 -1.02 14.22
N LYS A 132 -2.26 -1.01 12.89
CA LYS A 132 -1.91 0.17 12.06
C LYS A 132 -2.89 0.33 10.90
N PRO A 133 -2.97 1.53 10.30
CA PRO A 133 -3.59 1.68 8.98
C PRO A 133 -2.94 0.74 7.96
N TYR A 134 -3.76 0.12 7.12
CA TYR A 134 -3.35 -0.76 6.04
C TYR A 134 -4.14 -0.43 4.79
N GLY A 135 -3.45 0.04 3.76
CA GLY A 135 -4.02 0.35 2.45
C GLY A 135 -3.63 -0.71 1.43
N ARG A 136 -4.62 -1.21 0.69
CA ARG A 136 -4.47 -2.11 -0.46
C ARG A 136 -5.12 -1.44 -1.67
N LEU A 137 -4.30 -0.93 -2.58
CA LEU A 137 -4.75 -0.35 -3.86
C LEU A 137 -4.58 -1.39 -4.96
N ASN A 138 -5.66 -1.72 -5.66
CA ASN A 138 -5.61 -2.48 -6.91
C ASN A 138 -5.75 -1.53 -8.09
N VAL A 139 -4.86 -1.69 -9.07
CA VAL A 139 -4.87 -0.93 -10.34
C VAL A 139 -4.46 -1.84 -11.48
N GLN A 140 -4.85 -1.47 -12.70
CA GLN A 140 -4.28 -2.06 -13.91
C GLN A 140 -3.12 -1.19 -14.38
N ILE A 141 -2.02 -1.80 -14.78
CA ILE A 141 -0.91 -1.09 -15.41
C ILE A 141 -1.11 -1.16 -16.93
N GLU A 142 -0.98 -0.03 -17.63
CA GLU A 142 -1.09 -0.02 -19.09
C GLU A 142 -0.05 -0.95 -19.73
N GLY A 143 -0.50 -1.77 -20.68
CA GLY A 143 0.33 -2.78 -21.34
C GLY A 143 0.35 -4.15 -20.66
N GLN A 144 -0.43 -4.36 -19.59
CA GLN A 144 -0.71 -5.71 -19.09
C GLN A 144 -1.62 -6.49 -20.06
N GLU A 145 -1.50 -7.82 -20.06
CA GLU A 145 -2.24 -8.70 -20.98
C GLU A 145 -3.62 -9.14 -20.45
N ASP A 146 -3.81 -9.18 -19.12
CA ASP A 146 -5.04 -9.67 -18.48
C ASP A 146 -5.98 -8.52 -18.14
N ASP A 147 -7.15 -8.46 -18.79
CA ASP A 147 -8.16 -7.42 -18.61
C ASP A 147 -8.87 -7.45 -17.23
N LEU A 148 -8.77 -8.55 -16.48
CA LEU A 148 -9.31 -8.67 -15.12
C LEU A 148 -8.22 -8.72 -14.04
N GLY A 149 -6.97 -8.89 -14.47
CA GLY A 149 -5.80 -8.87 -13.60
C GLY A 149 -5.54 -7.48 -13.01
N SER A 150 -4.88 -7.46 -11.86
CA SER A 150 -4.50 -6.22 -11.16
C SER A 150 -3.12 -6.30 -10.54
N PHE A 151 -2.50 -5.13 -10.39
CA PHE A 151 -1.32 -4.94 -9.57
C PHE A 151 -1.73 -4.37 -8.22
N MET A 152 -1.22 -4.96 -7.16
CA MET A 152 -1.52 -4.52 -5.80
C MET A 152 -0.39 -3.64 -5.25
N PHE A 153 -0.73 -2.44 -4.79
CA PHE A 153 0.12 -1.60 -3.95
C PHE A 153 -0.35 -1.69 -2.50
N ARG A 154 0.49 -2.29 -1.64
CA ARG A 154 0.27 -2.41 -0.19
C ARG A 154 1.04 -1.34 0.55
N THR A 155 0.44 -0.72 1.56
CA THR A 155 1.13 0.28 2.37
C THR A 155 0.55 0.43 3.77
N THR A 156 1.42 0.66 4.76
CA THR A 156 1.05 1.13 6.10
C THR A 156 1.25 2.65 6.24
N GLY A 157 1.70 3.32 5.17
CA GLY A 157 2.06 4.73 5.17
C GLY A 157 0.84 5.64 5.13
N TYR A 158 0.58 6.33 6.25
CA TYR A 158 -0.55 7.27 6.37
C TYR A 158 -0.61 8.31 5.24
N ASN A 159 0.54 8.84 4.80
CA ASN A 159 0.57 9.83 3.72
C ASN A 159 0.10 9.25 2.38
N SER A 160 0.48 8.02 2.05
CA SER A 160 0.00 7.34 0.84
C SER A 160 -1.50 7.07 0.95
N ILE A 161 -1.95 6.44 2.05
CA ILE A 161 -3.36 6.08 2.26
C ILE A 161 -4.26 7.32 2.15
N ARG A 162 -3.97 8.38 2.91
CA ARG A 162 -4.76 9.61 2.90
C ARG A 162 -4.78 10.26 1.52
N THR A 163 -3.64 10.32 0.84
CA THR A 163 -3.55 10.97 -0.47
C THR A 163 -4.33 10.18 -1.52
N LEU A 164 -4.14 8.86 -1.58
CA LEU A 164 -4.84 7.99 -2.50
C LEU A 164 -6.35 8.04 -2.28
N ALA A 165 -6.82 7.94 -1.03
CA ALA A 165 -8.24 7.99 -0.70
C ALA A 165 -8.87 9.32 -1.16
N ALA A 166 -8.25 10.45 -0.82
CA ALA A 166 -8.74 11.76 -1.24
C ALA A 166 -8.75 11.91 -2.77
N ARG A 167 -7.67 11.50 -3.44
CA ARG A 167 -7.57 11.59 -4.91
C ARG A 167 -8.61 10.75 -5.61
N LEU A 168 -8.80 9.49 -5.21
CA LEU A 168 -9.80 8.61 -5.83
C LEU A 168 -11.21 9.18 -5.67
N GLN A 169 -11.56 9.65 -4.47
CA GLN A 169 -12.85 10.31 -4.22
C GLN A 169 -13.04 11.54 -5.10
N TYR A 170 -12.03 12.40 -5.21
CA TYR A 170 -12.11 13.62 -6.03
C TYR A 170 -12.15 13.30 -7.53
N LEU A 171 -11.33 12.36 -8.01
CA LEU A 171 -11.33 11.92 -9.41
C LEU A 171 -12.70 11.34 -9.81
N ASN A 172 -13.33 10.56 -8.93
CA ASN A 172 -14.68 10.06 -9.13
C ASN A 172 -15.72 11.19 -9.17
N ALA A 173 -15.64 12.15 -8.25
CA ALA A 173 -16.55 13.28 -8.23
C ALA A 173 -16.45 14.16 -9.49
N ILE A 174 -15.24 14.56 -9.89
CA ILE A 174 -15.05 15.47 -11.03
C ILE A 174 -15.34 14.81 -12.39
N SER A 175 -15.20 13.48 -12.49
CA SER A 175 -15.57 12.72 -13.70
C SER A 175 -17.06 12.36 -13.76
N GLY A 176 -17.81 12.66 -12.68
CA GLY A 176 -19.21 12.33 -12.57
C GLY A 176 -19.47 10.82 -12.55
N GLY A 177 -18.69 10.07 -11.76
CA GLY A 177 -18.85 8.61 -11.64
C GLY A 177 -18.08 7.80 -12.68
N ARG A 178 -17.08 8.38 -13.34
CA ARG A 178 -16.36 7.77 -14.49
C ARG A 178 -14.86 7.66 -14.26
N ALA A 179 -14.43 7.51 -13.00
CA ALA A 179 -13.02 7.53 -12.66
C ALA A 179 -12.20 6.46 -13.38
N ARG A 180 -12.80 5.30 -13.68
CA ARG A 180 -12.16 4.20 -14.43
C ARG A 180 -11.67 4.61 -15.82
N TYR A 181 -12.36 5.56 -16.45
CA TYR A 181 -12.08 5.98 -17.83
C TYR A 181 -11.07 7.12 -17.92
N LEU A 182 -10.59 7.62 -16.77
CA LEU A 182 -9.55 8.64 -16.72
C LEU A 182 -8.17 8.01 -17.01
N PRO A 183 -7.33 8.65 -17.83
CA PRO A 183 -5.93 8.28 -17.97
C PRO A 183 -5.16 8.71 -16.71
N LEU A 184 -4.83 7.76 -15.84
CA LEU A 184 -4.20 8.04 -14.54
C LEU A 184 -2.72 7.63 -14.51
N SER A 185 -2.03 8.14 -13.50
CA SER A 185 -0.68 7.71 -13.17
C SER A 185 -0.49 7.66 -11.66
N LEU A 186 0.11 6.57 -11.17
CA LEU A 186 0.69 6.56 -9.83
C LEU A 186 2.01 7.32 -9.87
N LYS A 187 2.20 8.24 -8.94
CA LYS A 187 3.40 9.05 -8.83
C LYS A 187 4.02 8.98 -7.46
N LEU A 188 5.33 8.87 -7.42
CA LEU A 188 6.08 8.98 -6.19
C LEU A 188 6.29 10.46 -5.85
N ARG A 189 5.80 10.88 -4.69
CA ARG A 189 5.97 12.24 -4.14
C ARG A 189 6.89 12.18 -2.93
N ALA A 190 7.58 13.28 -2.66
CA ALA A 190 8.40 13.44 -1.46
C ALA A 190 7.82 14.51 -0.54
N LYS A 191 7.94 14.31 0.77
CA LYS A 191 7.66 15.32 1.79
C LYS A 191 8.66 15.19 2.94
N SER A 192 9.15 16.30 3.46
CA SER A 192 9.86 16.33 4.75
C SER A 192 8.85 16.49 5.88
N THR A 193 8.99 15.71 6.95
CA THR A 193 8.13 15.78 8.13
C THR A 193 8.96 15.98 9.40
N THR A 194 8.36 16.59 10.43
CA THR A 194 9.01 16.72 11.74
C THR A 194 9.34 15.35 12.33
N GLN A 195 8.44 14.37 12.17
CA GLN A 195 8.63 12.99 12.62
C GLN A 195 9.73 12.24 11.87
N SER A 196 10.16 12.71 10.69
CA SER A 196 11.26 12.11 9.93
C SER A 196 12.59 12.82 10.16
N HIS A 197 12.72 13.67 11.17
CA HIS A 197 13.90 14.51 11.40
C HIS A 197 14.34 15.28 10.14
N ARG A 198 13.35 15.74 9.34
CA ARG A 198 13.52 16.40 8.04
C ARG A 198 14.07 15.53 6.90
N ALA A 199 14.32 14.23 7.12
CA ALA A 199 14.61 13.30 6.03
C ALA A 199 13.40 13.20 5.06
N PRO A 200 13.65 13.05 3.74
CA PRO A 200 12.58 12.93 2.76
C PRO A 200 11.80 11.63 2.98
N VAL A 201 10.47 11.74 3.05
CA VAL A 201 9.55 10.61 3.09
C VAL A 201 8.81 10.54 1.77
N TYR A 202 8.95 9.41 1.08
CA TYR A 202 8.23 9.13 -0.15
C TYR A 202 6.84 8.57 0.14
N TYR A 203 5.86 8.97 -0.68
CA TYR A 203 4.49 8.47 -0.64
C TYR A 203 3.90 8.42 -2.05
N VAL A 204 2.87 7.60 -2.23
CA VAL A 204 2.22 7.41 -3.52
C VAL A 204 1.02 8.36 -3.64
N ASP A 205 0.94 9.03 -4.78
CA ASP A 205 -0.16 9.89 -5.23
C ASP A 205 -0.76 9.28 -6.51
N ILE A 206 -2.04 9.51 -6.77
CA ILE A 206 -2.68 9.14 -8.04
C ILE A 206 -3.25 10.40 -8.69
N VAL A 207 -2.87 10.63 -9.94
CA VAL A 207 -3.19 11.86 -10.66
C VAL A 207 -3.59 11.56 -12.10
N ILE A 208 -4.26 12.50 -12.75
CA ILE A 208 -4.41 12.50 -14.21
C ILE A 208 -3.00 12.58 -14.82
N ARG A 209 -2.79 11.84 -15.91
CA ARG A 209 -1.53 11.81 -16.65
C ARG A 209 -1.09 13.22 -17.08
N ASP A 210 0.22 13.48 -17.01
CA ASP A 210 0.79 14.75 -17.45
C ASP A 210 0.60 14.98 -18.95
N GLY A 211 0.63 16.25 -19.36
CA GLY A 211 0.63 16.63 -20.77
C GLY A 211 -0.74 16.57 -21.45
N ILE A 212 -1.82 16.28 -20.72
CA ILE A 212 -3.19 16.31 -21.22
C ILE A 212 -3.97 17.44 -20.54
N ASP A 213 -4.71 18.21 -21.33
CA ASP A 213 -5.58 19.26 -20.80
C ASP A 213 -6.70 18.64 -19.93
N SER A 214 -6.91 19.24 -18.75
CA SER A 214 -7.84 18.69 -17.76
C SER A 214 -9.30 18.64 -18.24
N GLN A 215 -9.76 19.59 -19.06
CA GLN A 215 -11.12 19.57 -19.60
C GLN A 215 -11.25 18.52 -20.70
N GLN A 216 -10.26 18.43 -21.59
CA GLN A 216 -10.22 17.40 -22.62
C GLN A 216 -10.21 15.98 -22.02
N VAL A 217 -9.48 15.76 -20.93
CA VAL A 217 -9.48 14.47 -20.22
C VAL A 217 -10.87 14.08 -19.75
N LEU A 218 -11.64 15.00 -19.17
CA LEU A 218 -12.99 14.70 -18.68
C LEU A 218 -13.96 14.41 -19.85
N ILE A 219 -13.84 15.14 -20.96
CA ILE A 219 -14.63 14.88 -22.18
C ILE A 219 -14.31 13.48 -22.72
N GLN A 220 -13.03 13.14 -22.87
CA GLN A 220 -12.61 11.83 -23.37
C GLN A 220 -13.05 10.69 -22.44
N ALA A 221 -12.96 10.88 -21.12
CA ALA A 221 -13.42 9.88 -20.16
C ALA A 221 -14.93 9.66 -20.26
N LYS A 222 -15.70 10.72 -20.50
CA LYS A 222 -17.14 10.60 -20.77
C LYS A 222 -17.41 9.84 -22.06
N GLU A 223 -16.77 10.20 -23.16
CA GLU A 223 -16.94 9.52 -24.46
C GLU A 223 -16.59 8.03 -24.37
N ARG A 224 -15.50 7.68 -23.68
CA ARG A 224 -15.12 6.28 -23.44
C ARG A 224 -16.14 5.53 -22.60
N ALA A 225 -16.69 6.16 -21.57
CA ALA A 225 -17.74 5.55 -20.76
C ALA A 225 -19.01 5.30 -21.60
N ASP A 226 -19.42 6.28 -22.41
CA ASP A 226 -20.62 6.19 -23.26
C ASP A 226 -20.45 5.15 -24.38
N GLN A 227 -19.21 4.87 -24.82
CA GLN A 227 -18.90 3.86 -25.84
C GLN A 227 -18.59 2.47 -25.25
N SER A 228 -18.37 2.35 -23.94
CA SER A 228 -18.02 1.06 -23.34
C SER A 228 -19.22 0.11 -23.35
N MET A 229 -18.96 -1.15 -23.70
CA MET A 229 -19.94 -2.25 -23.62
C MET A 229 -19.86 -3.00 -22.28
N GLU A 230 -18.96 -2.62 -21.38
CA GLU A 230 -18.80 -3.26 -20.08
C GLU A 230 -19.99 -2.94 -19.16
N ALA A 231 -20.52 -3.97 -18.51
CA ALA A 231 -21.57 -3.82 -17.51
C ALA A 231 -20.97 -3.39 -16.15
N MET A 232 -20.45 -2.16 -16.08
CA MET A 232 -19.72 -1.65 -14.92
C MET A 232 -20.48 -1.77 -13.61
N ASP A 233 -21.77 -1.42 -13.58
CA ASP A 233 -22.58 -1.51 -12.37
C ASP A 233 -22.70 -2.97 -11.87
N ALA A 234 -22.81 -3.93 -12.80
CA ALA A 234 -22.88 -5.35 -12.46
C ALA A 234 -21.53 -5.88 -11.98
N LEU A 235 -20.43 -5.43 -12.59
CA LEU A 235 -19.07 -5.75 -12.17
C LEU A 235 -18.79 -5.21 -10.75
N GLU A 236 -19.17 -3.97 -10.46
CA GLU A 236 -19.03 -3.38 -9.13
C GLU A 236 -19.91 -4.07 -8.09
N ALA A 237 -21.14 -4.44 -8.45
CA ALA A 237 -22.01 -5.21 -7.57
C ALA A 237 -21.39 -6.57 -7.21
N ALA A 238 -20.82 -7.27 -8.19
CA ALA A 238 -20.12 -8.53 -7.98
C ALA A 238 -18.89 -8.35 -7.08
N ALA A 239 -18.10 -7.29 -7.29
CA ALA A 239 -16.95 -6.97 -6.46
C ALA A 239 -17.35 -6.65 -5.01
N LYS A 240 -18.38 -5.82 -4.80
CA LYS A 240 -18.93 -5.50 -3.47
C LYS A 240 -19.35 -6.76 -2.72
N GLN A 241 -20.10 -7.65 -3.40
CA GLN A 241 -20.50 -8.92 -2.82
C GLN A 241 -19.28 -9.80 -2.50
N GLY A 242 -18.32 -9.85 -3.42
CA GLY A 242 -17.08 -10.59 -3.27
C GLY A 242 -16.27 -10.20 -2.04
N PHE A 243 -16.02 -8.91 -1.86
CA PHE A 243 -15.33 -8.38 -0.68
C PHE A 243 -16.09 -8.69 0.61
N SER A 244 -17.42 -8.60 0.61
CA SER A 244 -18.24 -8.89 1.78
C SER A 244 -18.32 -10.37 2.18
N ASN A 245 -17.89 -11.30 1.30
CA ASN A 245 -18.03 -12.73 1.55
C ASN A 245 -17.03 -13.26 2.59
N GLY A 246 -15.88 -12.61 2.79
CA GLY A 246 -14.85 -13.02 3.74
C GLY A 246 -14.83 -12.18 5.02
N ALA A 247 -14.35 -12.78 6.12
CA ALA A 247 -14.03 -12.01 7.32
C ALA A 247 -12.74 -11.21 7.15
N PHE A 248 -11.82 -11.72 6.34
CA PHE A 248 -10.53 -11.13 5.99
C PHE A 248 -10.18 -11.41 4.53
N GLU A 249 -9.37 -10.56 3.92
CA GLU A 249 -8.92 -10.68 2.52
C GLU A 249 -7.67 -11.56 2.39
N GLU A 250 -6.77 -11.54 3.38
CA GLU A 250 -5.47 -12.22 3.31
C GLU A 250 -5.58 -13.73 3.52
N THR A 251 -4.90 -14.47 2.65
CA THR A 251 -4.59 -15.89 2.86
C THR A 251 -3.43 -16.04 3.85
N GLU A 252 -3.22 -17.25 4.36
CA GLU A 252 -2.10 -17.54 5.27
C GLU A 252 -0.74 -17.28 4.62
N ASP A 253 -0.60 -17.68 3.35
CA ASP A 253 0.64 -17.53 2.59
C ASP A 253 0.95 -16.04 2.30
N GLU A 254 -0.05 -15.26 1.91
CA GLU A 254 0.11 -13.80 1.74
C GLU A 254 0.36 -13.08 3.06
N GLY A 255 -0.22 -13.58 4.16
CA GLY A 255 -0.13 -12.98 5.48
C GLY A 255 1.30 -12.88 6.02
N ILE A 256 2.15 -13.87 5.75
CA ILE A 256 3.56 -13.87 6.21
C ILE A 256 4.33 -12.74 5.53
N GLU A 257 4.15 -12.55 4.24
CA GLU A 257 4.78 -11.48 3.48
C GLU A 257 4.29 -10.09 3.93
N VAL A 258 2.98 -10.00 4.23
CA VAL A 258 2.41 -8.77 4.78
C VAL A 258 3.05 -8.45 6.14
N VAL A 259 3.26 -9.43 7.01
CA VAL A 259 3.87 -9.22 8.33
C VAL A 259 5.28 -8.61 8.25
N GLU A 260 6.12 -9.05 7.29
CA GLU A 260 7.46 -8.46 7.08
C GLU A 260 7.39 -6.97 6.72
N GLU A 261 6.42 -6.57 5.90
CA GLU A 261 6.18 -5.17 5.53
C GLU A 261 5.48 -4.37 6.66
N PHE A 262 4.64 -5.04 7.46
CA PHE A 262 3.79 -4.43 8.48
C PHE A 262 4.52 -4.16 9.79
N PHE A 263 5.44 -5.05 10.16
CA PHE A 263 6.28 -4.99 11.35
C PHE A 263 7.75 -4.91 10.94
N PRO A 264 8.21 -3.77 10.39
CA PRO A 264 9.64 -3.55 10.23
C PRO A 264 10.28 -3.76 11.61
N MET A 265 11.29 -4.64 11.71
CA MET A 265 12.02 -4.81 12.97
C MET A 265 12.42 -3.42 13.45
N GLN A 266 11.96 -3.05 14.64
CA GLN A 266 12.31 -1.78 15.26
C GLN A 266 13.84 -1.71 15.25
N GLN A 267 14.37 -0.59 14.76
CA GLN A 267 15.68 -0.15 15.20
C GLN A 267 15.57 -0.04 16.72
N GLU A 268 16.00 -1.08 17.43
CA GLU A 268 16.42 -0.89 18.81
C GLU A 268 17.45 0.23 18.77
N ASP A 269 17.19 1.24 19.61
CA ASP A 269 18.01 2.42 19.79
C ASP A 269 19.50 2.08 19.67
N GLN A 270 20.13 2.46 18.56
CA GLN A 270 21.55 2.79 18.57
C GLN A 270 21.70 4.17 19.23
N GLN A 271 21.28 4.27 20.49
CA GLN A 271 21.90 5.15 21.48
C GLN A 271 22.88 4.29 22.27
N VAL A 272 23.98 3.91 21.63
CA VAL A 272 25.18 3.49 22.37
C VAL A 272 26.06 4.72 22.43
N GLU A 273 26.00 5.35 23.60
CA GLU A 273 26.99 6.23 24.23
C GLU A 273 28.23 6.59 23.40
N ASP A 274 28.22 7.79 22.82
CA ASP A 274 29.46 8.58 22.65
C ASP A 274 29.46 9.65 23.76
N LEU A 275 29.73 9.20 24.99
CA LEU A 275 30.17 10.08 26.06
C LEU A 275 31.66 10.38 25.80
N PRO A 276 32.07 11.65 25.62
CA PRO A 276 33.49 11.96 25.52
C PRO A 276 34.15 11.60 26.86
N ALA A 277 35.16 10.74 26.81
CA ALA A 277 36.00 10.40 27.94
C ALA A 277 36.71 11.67 28.46
N MET A 278 36.08 12.37 29.39
CA MET A 278 36.79 13.28 30.28
C MET A 278 37.51 12.44 31.33
N THR A 279 38.83 12.32 31.22
CA THR A 279 39.81 12.73 32.25
C THR A 279 41.14 12.00 32.10
N ALA A 280 42.21 12.77 31.90
CA ALA A 280 43.49 12.57 32.57
C ALA A 280 44.20 13.93 32.60
N MET A 281 43.83 14.76 33.57
CA MET A 281 44.58 15.98 33.90
C MET A 281 45.77 15.54 34.76
N GLU A 282 46.97 15.63 34.20
CA GLU A 282 48.22 15.37 34.90
C GLU A 282 48.39 16.32 36.08
N THR A 283 48.49 15.75 37.28
CA THR A 283 48.93 16.44 38.49
C THR A 283 50.38 16.91 38.34
N ARG A 284 50.60 18.22 38.20
CA ARG A 284 51.90 18.85 38.51
C ARG A 284 52.15 18.73 40.02
N ARG A 285 53.21 18.00 40.40
CA ARG A 285 53.81 18.10 41.73
C ARG A 285 54.54 19.43 41.85
N VAL A 286 54.26 20.13 42.95
CA VAL A 286 55.11 21.17 43.51
C VAL A 286 56.17 20.47 44.37
N GLY A 287 57.43 20.83 44.16
CA GLY A 287 58.61 20.28 44.85
C GLY A 287 59.84 20.42 43.98
#